data_AF-A0A1R1B0B3-F1
#
_entry.id   AF-A0A1R1B0B3-F1
#
_cell.length_a   1.000
_cell.length_b   1.000
_cell.length_c   1.000
_cell.angle_alpha   90.00
_cell.angle_beta   90.00
_cell.angle_gamma   90.00
#
_symmetry.space_group_name_H-M   'P 1'
#
loop_
_entity.id
_entity.type
_entity.pdbx_description
1 polymer ?
#
loop_
_entity_poly.entity_id
_entity_poly.type
_entity_poly.pdbx_seq_one_letter_code
_entity_poly.pdbx_strand_id
1 'polypeptide(L)'
;MGSIVDPIEELRQHSVPDSHFRDVEFVSRVRQHIEDEQHKSRSGFRSFKRKTVLSIMISSVLLVSFTAYAATGHIQIFNSKGEIVLKTAHPSSSGLPAKLSNLLEEYRTRVKSMLKPGELAAYYIKDDYINKDNGYDTVNPIKFEYQPIDYLSYENFQKELVRTSAPILEVPGNLPKGVKFAYGQVFPFGPAPSGEKDRVKYVELEQRLMNEANSSKSGDKLFVEKLDWSKAFNSIVYLSDGKSSTAVSIMAAYGQGASLTKSLDASSEKVQLKHVEAIYLHDEADGDSISWYDSKQNIVYTIMVNVKGLMTKNDLQAMAESMIID
;
A
#
# COMPACT_ATOMS: atom_id res chain seq x y z
N MET A 1 32.00 11.55 40.37
CA MET A 1 30.72 12.28 40.21
C MET A 1 30.72 12.88 38.82
N GLY A 2 30.24 12.12 37.83
CA GLY A 2 30.04 12.61 36.47
C GLY A 2 28.57 12.93 36.30
N SER A 3 28.26 14.16 35.86
CA SER A 3 26.91 14.64 35.61
C SER A 3 26.24 13.80 34.53
N ILE A 4 25.09 13.21 34.85
CA ILE A 4 24.17 12.63 33.87
C ILE A 4 23.54 13.81 33.14
N VAL A 5 23.97 14.05 31.91
CA VAL A 5 23.36 15.03 31.01
C VAL A 5 22.07 14.42 30.49
N ASP A 6 20.98 15.17 30.56
CA ASP A 6 19.68 14.78 30.02
C ASP A 6 19.79 14.63 28.49
N PRO A 7 19.49 13.45 27.92
CA PRO A 7 19.56 13.21 26.46
C PRO A 7 18.73 14.21 25.63
N ILE A 8 17.71 14.82 26.23
CA ILE A 8 16.89 15.84 25.57
C ILE A 8 17.64 17.17 25.42
N GLU A 9 18.57 17.46 26.33
CA GLU A 9 19.34 18.70 26.35
C GLU A 9 20.49 18.69 25.34
N GLU A 10 21.08 17.50 25.09
CA GLU A 10 22.09 17.27 24.05
C GLU A 10 21.47 17.35 22.64
N LEU A 11 20.24 16.85 22.46
CA LEU A 11 19.48 17.01 21.22
C LEU A 11 19.14 18.47 20.91
N ARG A 12 18.87 19.30 21.94
CA ARG A 12 18.64 20.74 21.75
C ARG A 12 19.91 21.50 21.38
N GLN A 13 21.08 21.13 21.90
CA GLN A 13 22.35 21.79 21.54
C GLN A 13 22.81 21.50 20.11
N HIS A 14 22.37 20.38 19.53
CA HIS A 14 22.69 20.01 18.14
C HIS A 14 21.55 20.23 17.14
N SER A 15 20.43 20.80 17.59
CA SER A 15 19.33 21.20 16.72
C SER A 15 19.66 22.54 16.05
N VAL A 16 19.75 22.55 14.73
CA VAL A 16 19.85 23.77 13.93
C VAL A 16 18.55 24.57 14.11
N PRO A 17 18.61 25.86 14.47
CA PRO A 17 17.39 26.66 14.62
C PRO A 17 16.63 26.76 13.30
N ASP A 18 15.31 26.66 13.37
CA ASP A 18 14.34 26.67 12.24
C ASP A 18 14.44 27.89 11.31
N SER A 19 15.26 28.89 11.64
CA SER A 19 15.59 30.03 10.77
C SER A 19 16.41 29.66 9.52
N HIS A 20 16.77 28.38 9.32
CA HIS A 20 17.46 27.92 8.12
C HIS A 20 16.59 27.17 7.09
N PHE A 21 15.33 26.90 7.41
CA PHE A 21 14.35 26.61 6.36
C PHE A 21 13.94 27.94 5.76
N ARG A 22 14.68 28.36 4.72
CA ARG A 22 14.19 29.40 3.82
C ARG A 22 12.78 28.99 3.41
N ASP A 23 11.81 29.82 3.80
CA ASP A 23 10.53 29.92 3.12
C ASP A 23 10.80 29.72 1.64
N VAL A 24 10.27 28.62 1.11
CA VAL A 24 10.41 28.30 -0.30
C VAL A 24 9.67 29.41 -1.03
N GLU A 25 10.48 30.36 -1.51
CA GLU A 25 10.20 31.60 -2.21
C GLU A 25 9.56 31.34 -3.60
N PHE A 26 8.74 30.29 -3.71
CA PHE A 26 8.03 29.93 -4.93
C PHE A 26 6.80 30.80 -5.12
N VAL A 27 6.04 31.02 -4.05
CA VAL A 27 4.79 31.79 -4.11
C VAL A 27 5.07 33.26 -4.41
N SER A 28 6.13 33.84 -3.85
CA SER A 28 6.52 35.23 -4.13
C SER A 28 7.12 35.39 -5.53
N ARG A 29 7.97 34.48 -6.01
CA ARG A 29 8.51 34.55 -7.39
C ARG A 29 7.47 34.31 -8.46
N VAL A 30 6.53 33.39 -8.24
CA VAL A 30 5.42 33.15 -9.19
C VAL A 30 4.47 34.34 -9.21
N ARG A 31 4.16 34.92 -8.04
CA ARG A 31 3.31 36.13 -7.95
C ARG A 31 3.98 37.34 -8.59
N GLN A 32 5.28 37.54 -8.34
CA GLN A 32 6.06 38.64 -8.93
C GLN A 32 6.24 38.47 -10.44
N HIS A 33 6.37 37.24 -10.94
CA HIS A 33 6.41 36.96 -12.39
C HIS A 33 5.05 37.20 -13.07
N ILE A 34 3.94 36.88 -12.40
CA ILE A 34 2.58 37.16 -12.89
C ILE A 34 2.29 38.67 -12.90
N GLU A 35 2.73 39.40 -11.87
CA GLU A 35 2.57 40.86 -11.79
C GLU A 35 3.47 41.60 -12.80
N ASP A 36 4.71 41.14 -13.02
CA ASP A 36 5.63 41.69 -14.01
C ASP A 36 5.18 41.41 -15.46
N GLU A 37 4.55 40.26 -15.74
CA GLU A 37 3.96 39.97 -17.05
C GLU A 37 2.64 40.72 -17.31
N GLN A 38 1.84 40.98 -16.27
CA GLN A 38 0.62 41.81 -16.40
C GLN A 38 0.95 43.30 -16.62
N HIS A 39 2.07 43.80 -16.11
CA HIS A 39 2.47 45.21 -16.29
C HIS A 39 3.21 45.51 -17.61
N LYS A 40 3.66 44.50 -18.37
CA LYS A 40 4.41 44.71 -19.63
C LYS A 40 3.59 44.70 -20.93
N SER A 41 2.27 44.53 -20.88
CA SER A 41 1.42 44.55 -22.11
C SER A 41 0.45 45.74 -22.18
N ARG A 42 1.00 46.96 -22.24
CA ARG A 42 0.29 48.13 -22.76
C ARG A 42 1.10 48.83 -23.84
N SER A 43 1.20 48.20 -25.02
CA SER A 43 1.29 48.94 -26.28
C SER A 43 0.93 48.04 -27.46
N GLY A 44 0.16 48.56 -28.41
CA GLY A 44 0.07 48.00 -29.76
C GLY A 44 -1.14 47.10 -30.04
N PHE A 45 -2.29 47.73 -30.29
CA PHE A 45 -3.41 47.14 -30.99
C PHE A 45 -2.96 46.63 -32.38
N ARG A 46 -3.05 45.33 -32.66
CA ARG A 46 -3.21 44.78 -34.02
C ARG A 46 -4.08 43.53 -33.98
N SER A 47 -5.22 43.62 -34.65
CA SER A 47 -6.24 42.57 -34.71
C SER A 47 -5.72 41.32 -35.40
N PHE A 48 -5.44 40.27 -34.64
CA PHE A 48 -5.30 38.92 -35.17
C PHE A 48 -6.63 38.17 -35.02
N LYS A 49 -7.06 37.55 -36.13
CA LYS A 49 -8.36 36.90 -36.27
C LYS A 49 -8.54 35.78 -35.22
N ARG A 50 -9.67 35.85 -34.51
CA ARG A 50 -10.10 35.02 -33.36
C ARG A 50 -10.19 33.49 -33.57
N LYS A 51 -9.61 32.90 -34.62
CA LYS A 51 -9.77 31.46 -34.91
C LYS A 51 -8.52 30.60 -34.71
N THR A 52 -7.39 31.17 -34.28
CA THR A 52 -6.13 30.40 -34.11
C THR A 52 -5.64 30.32 -32.65
N VAL A 53 -6.19 31.14 -31.74
CA VAL A 53 -5.70 31.21 -30.34
C VAL A 53 -6.35 30.14 -29.43
N LEU A 54 -7.46 29.53 -29.83
CA LEU A 54 -8.11 28.47 -29.04
C LEU A 54 -7.43 27.09 -29.15
N SER A 55 -6.53 26.88 -30.11
CA SER A 55 -5.78 25.62 -30.21
C SER A 55 -4.55 25.54 -29.30
N ILE A 56 -4.04 26.67 -28.79
CA ILE A 56 -2.82 26.68 -27.98
C ILE A 56 -3.14 26.57 -26.47
N MET A 57 -4.34 26.99 -26.04
CA MET A 57 -4.76 26.94 -24.62
C MET A 57 -5.29 25.57 -24.16
N ILE A 58 -5.67 24.67 -25.07
CA ILE A 58 -6.11 23.30 -24.71
C ILE A 58 -4.93 22.33 -24.57
N SER A 59 -3.77 22.65 -25.13
CA SER A 59 -2.56 21.83 -24.99
C SER A 59 -1.86 21.97 -23.63
N SER A 60 -2.29 22.90 -22.77
CA SER A 60 -1.61 23.22 -21.50
C SER A 60 -2.22 22.54 -20.26
N VAL A 61 -3.26 21.72 -20.39
CA VAL A 61 -3.85 20.95 -19.25
C VAL A 61 -3.25 19.55 -19.11
N LEU A 62 -2.42 19.09 -20.05
CA LEU A 62 -1.62 17.87 -19.89
C LEU A 62 -0.22 18.22 -19.35
N LEU A 63 -0.17 18.90 -18.21
CA LEU A 63 1.04 18.88 -17.38
C LEU A 63 1.07 17.52 -16.69
N VAL A 64 1.45 16.49 -17.46
CA VAL A 64 2.05 15.26 -16.92
C VAL A 64 3.36 15.73 -16.30
N SER A 65 3.30 16.14 -15.04
CA SER A 65 4.46 16.53 -14.26
C SER A 65 5.25 15.26 -13.94
N PHE A 66 6.06 14.82 -14.91
CA PHE A 66 7.23 13.97 -14.67
C PHE A 66 8.26 14.78 -13.86
N THR A 67 7.91 15.24 -12.66
CA THR A 67 8.92 15.58 -11.67
C THR A 67 9.43 14.26 -11.12
N ALA A 68 10.42 13.71 -11.81
CA ALA A 68 11.31 12.70 -11.26
C ALA A 68 12.08 13.37 -10.12
N TYR A 69 11.49 13.42 -8.93
CA TYR A 69 12.22 13.75 -7.72
C TYR A 69 13.09 12.54 -7.36
N ALA A 70 14.24 12.42 -8.04
CA ALA A 70 15.20 11.35 -7.85
C ALA A 70 16.06 11.51 -6.58
N ALA A 71 15.82 12.55 -5.77
CA ALA A 71 16.73 12.91 -4.67
C ALA A 71 16.58 12.07 -3.39
N THR A 72 15.58 11.18 -3.27
CA THR A 72 15.37 10.38 -2.04
C THR A 72 15.32 8.87 -2.25
N GLY A 73 15.45 8.37 -3.49
CA GLY A 73 15.30 6.94 -3.79
C GLY A 73 13.89 6.38 -3.53
N HIS A 74 12.93 7.24 -3.20
CA HIS A 74 11.53 6.90 -2.94
C HIS A 74 10.64 7.54 -4.00
N ILE A 75 9.87 6.72 -4.70
CA ILE A 75 8.89 7.16 -5.70
C ILE A 75 7.56 7.35 -5.00
N GLN A 76 6.85 8.44 -5.33
CA GLN A 76 5.52 8.74 -4.80
C GLN A 76 4.56 9.06 -5.94
N ILE A 77 3.33 8.58 -5.82
CA ILE A 77 2.16 8.95 -6.63
C ILE A 77 1.16 9.66 -5.73
N PHE A 78 0.62 10.76 -6.24
CA PHE A 78 -0.33 11.61 -5.53
C PHE A 78 -1.71 11.54 -6.18
N ASN A 79 -2.77 11.73 -5.39
CA ASN A 79 -4.11 11.95 -5.94
C ASN A 79 -4.32 13.44 -6.30
N SER A 80 -5.51 13.75 -6.81
CA SER A 80 -5.92 15.12 -7.19
C SER A 80 -5.95 16.11 -6.03
N LYS A 81 -5.94 15.63 -4.78
CA LYS A 81 -5.87 16.47 -3.56
C LYS A 81 -4.44 16.69 -3.07
N GLY A 82 -3.44 16.12 -3.74
CA GLY A 82 -2.04 16.17 -3.32
C GLY A 82 -1.68 15.19 -2.20
N GLU A 83 -2.54 14.21 -1.90
CA GLU A 83 -2.28 13.18 -0.89
C GLU A 83 -1.49 12.02 -1.52
N ILE A 84 -0.51 11.47 -0.79
CA ILE A 84 0.28 10.31 -1.25
C ILE A 84 -0.63 9.08 -1.23
N VAL A 85 -0.85 8.48 -2.40
CA VAL A 85 -1.68 7.27 -2.55
C VAL A 85 -0.85 6.00 -2.75
N LEU A 86 0.35 6.13 -3.31
CA LEU A 86 1.29 5.05 -3.49
C LEU A 86 2.72 5.57 -3.29
N LYS A 87 3.55 4.83 -2.55
CA LYS A 87 4.96 5.16 -2.38
C LYS A 87 5.84 3.92 -2.38
N THR A 88 7.11 4.06 -2.71
CA THR A 88 8.11 3.03 -2.39
C THR A 88 8.75 3.30 -1.03
N ALA A 89 9.10 2.24 -0.31
CA ALA A 89 9.80 2.27 0.97
C ALA A 89 10.93 1.23 0.97
N HIS A 90 12.04 1.51 1.64
CA HIS A 90 13.05 0.49 1.91
C HIS A 90 12.54 -0.40 3.08
N PRO A 91 13.03 -1.64 3.21
CA PRO A 91 12.78 -2.42 4.42
C PRO A 91 13.26 -1.61 5.63
N SER A 92 12.52 -1.70 6.73
CA SER A 92 13.00 -1.19 8.00
C SER A 92 14.32 -1.88 8.35
N SER A 93 15.35 -1.10 8.69
CA SER A 93 16.65 -1.63 9.13
C SER A 93 16.58 -2.28 10.52
N SER A 94 15.51 -2.03 11.29
CA SER A 94 15.27 -2.64 12.58
C SER A 94 14.31 -3.83 12.44
N GLY A 95 14.86 -4.99 12.07
CA GLY A 95 14.13 -6.26 12.18
C GLY A 95 13.80 -6.59 13.64
N LEU A 96 12.75 -7.36 13.88
CA LEU A 96 12.47 -7.88 15.21
C LEU A 96 13.61 -8.83 15.63
N PRO A 97 13.97 -8.90 16.93
CA PRO A 97 14.87 -9.93 17.42
C PRO A 97 14.39 -11.31 16.96
N ALA A 98 15.30 -12.16 16.47
CA ALA A 98 14.94 -13.45 15.86
C ALA A 98 14.05 -14.32 16.76
N LYS A 99 14.31 -14.31 18.07
CA LYS A 99 13.48 -15.01 19.06
C LYS A 99 12.04 -14.49 19.10
N LEU A 100 11.86 -13.16 19.08
CA LEU A 100 10.52 -12.55 19.06
C LEU A 100 9.82 -12.86 17.74
N SER A 101 10.51 -12.72 16.61
CA SER A 101 9.95 -13.04 15.28
C SER A 101 9.47 -14.49 15.20
N ASN A 102 10.30 -15.44 15.63
CA ASN A 102 9.96 -16.86 15.60
C ASN A 102 8.77 -17.18 16.51
N LEU A 103 8.72 -16.57 17.71
CA LEU A 103 7.63 -16.77 18.64
C LEU A 103 6.30 -16.23 18.10
N LEU A 104 6.31 -15.05 17.47
CA LEU A 104 5.13 -14.48 16.83
C LEU A 104 4.61 -15.36 15.68
N GLU A 105 5.50 -15.90 14.85
CA GLU A 105 5.12 -16.82 13.76
C GLU A 105 4.60 -18.17 14.29
N GLU A 106 5.13 -18.67 15.41
CA GLU A 106 4.61 -19.87 16.07
C GLU A 106 3.15 -19.66 16.49
N TYR A 107 2.85 -18.55 17.18
CA TYR A 107 1.48 -18.23 17.56
C TYR A 107 0.58 -18.01 16.34
N ARG A 108 1.06 -17.30 15.32
CA ARG A 108 0.31 -17.09 14.07
C ARG A 108 -0.06 -18.41 13.41
N THR A 109 0.91 -19.32 13.29
CA THR A 109 0.72 -20.65 12.70
C THR A 109 -0.28 -21.47 13.53
N ARG A 110 -0.17 -21.42 14.86
CA ARG A 110 -1.09 -22.10 15.78
C ARG A 110 -2.53 -21.59 15.60
N VAL A 111 -2.75 -20.27 15.58
CA VAL A 111 -4.08 -19.69 15.33
C VAL A 111 -4.59 -20.14 13.97
N LYS A 112 -3.78 -20.01 12.91
CA LYS A 112 -4.16 -20.40 11.55
C LYS A 112 -4.64 -21.85 11.47
N SER A 113 -3.95 -22.77 12.14
CA SER A 113 -4.33 -24.20 12.19
C SER A 113 -5.67 -24.48 12.88
N MET A 114 -6.21 -23.54 13.66
CA MET A 114 -7.53 -23.65 14.29
C MET A 114 -8.67 -23.19 13.36
N LEU A 115 -8.32 -22.57 12.23
CA LEU A 115 -9.25 -21.97 11.30
C LEU A 115 -9.58 -22.91 10.15
N LYS A 116 -10.85 -22.95 9.80
CA LYS A 116 -11.31 -23.51 8.52
C LYS A 116 -11.12 -22.47 7.42
N PRO A 117 -11.03 -22.89 6.15
CA PRO A 117 -11.07 -21.96 5.03
C PRO A 117 -12.25 -21.00 5.12
N GLY A 118 -11.97 -19.70 5.05
CA GLY A 118 -12.94 -18.61 5.16
C GLY A 118 -13.11 -18.03 6.57
N GLU A 119 -12.55 -18.65 7.60
CA GLU A 119 -12.64 -18.14 8.97
C GLU A 119 -11.56 -17.08 9.24
N LEU A 120 -11.99 -15.99 9.87
CA LEU A 120 -11.15 -14.96 10.47
C LEU A 120 -11.14 -15.17 11.99
N ALA A 121 -9.99 -15.01 12.61
CA ALA A 121 -9.92 -14.90 14.06
C ALA A 121 -9.10 -13.70 14.49
N ALA A 122 -9.48 -13.16 15.63
CA ALA A 122 -8.64 -12.29 16.41
C ALA A 122 -7.99 -13.06 17.55
N TYR A 123 -6.82 -12.62 17.96
CA TYR A 123 -6.12 -13.26 19.07
C TYR A 123 -5.26 -12.27 19.87
N TYR A 124 -5.10 -12.62 21.14
CA TYR A 124 -4.22 -11.95 22.08
C TYR A 124 -3.19 -12.94 22.63
N ILE A 125 -1.95 -12.47 22.79
CA ILE A 125 -0.86 -13.25 23.38
C ILE A 125 -0.50 -12.66 24.74
N LYS A 126 -0.79 -13.39 25.82
CA LYS A 126 -0.37 -13.08 27.18
C LYS A 126 1.02 -13.65 27.45
N ASP A 127 2.05 -13.04 26.87
CA ASP A 127 3.44 -13.44 27.08
C ASP A 127 4.28 -12.23 27.53
N ASP A 128 4.90 -12.33 28.71
CA ASP A 128 5.72 -11.26 29.28
C ASP A 128 6.93 -10.93 28.39
N TYR A 129 7.48 -11.91 27.67
CA TYR A 129 8.57 -11.65 26.73
C TYR A 129 8.10 -10.74 25.58
N ILE A 130 6.88 -10.95 25.06
CA ILE A 130 6.32 -10.13 23.98
C ILE A 130 5.89 -8.77 24.52
N ASN A 131 5.18 -8.76 25.65
CA ASN A 131 4.43 -7.60 26.12
C ASN A 131 5.27 -6.66 27.00
N LYS A 132 6.11 -7.21 27.88
CA LYS A 132 6.90 -6.43 28.86
C LYS A 132 8.35 -6.26 28.40
N ASP A 133 9.03 -7.36 28.07
CA ASP A 133 10.47 -7.31 27.76
C ASP A 133 10.75 -6.62 26.42
N ASN A 134 9.86 -6.78 25.44
CA ASN A 134 9.99 -6.19 24.10
C ASN A 134 8.97 -5.08 23.82
N GLY A 135 7.93 -4.92 24.65
CA GLY A 135 6.90 -3.88 24.47
C GLY A 135 6.09 -3.96 23.17
N TYR A 136 6.13 -5.09 22.45
CA TYR A 136 5.65 -5.20 21.07
C TYR A 136 4.13 -4.96 20.94
N ASP A 137 3.36 -5.48 21.91
CA ASP A 137 1.89 -5.45 21.90
C ASP A 137 1.29 -4.36 22.80
N THR A 138 2.07 -3.33 23.15
CA THR A 138 1.61 -2.30 24.09
C THR A 138 0.60 -1.32 23.50
N VAL A 139 0.62 -1.11 22.18
CA VAL A 139 -0.26 -0.14 21.50
C VAL A 139 -1.44 -0.83 20.81
N ASN A 140 -1.21 -1.97 20.17
CA ASN A 140 -2.23 -2.73 19.44
C ASN A 140 -2.07 -4.23 19.75
N PRO A 141 -2.57 -4.69 20.91
CA PRO A 141 -2.33 -6.06 21.38
C PRO A 141 -3.05 -7.12 20.56
N ILE A 142 -4.16 -6.76 19.93
CA ILE A 142 -4.99 -7.69 19.16
C ILE A 142 -4.47 -7.85 17.74
N LYS A 143 -4.23 -9.11 17.37
CA LYS A 143 -3.82 -9.55 16.04
C LYS A 143 -4.95 -10.27 15.35
N PHE A 144 -4.86 -10.37 14.03
CA PHE A 144 -5.82 -11.06 13.19
C PHE A 144 -5.12 -12.10 12.35
N GLU A 145 -5.73 -13.27 12.20
CA GLU A 145 -5.29 -14.30 11.25
C GLU A 145 -6.50 -14.81 10.47
N TYR A 146 -6.28 -15.03 9.18
CA TYR A 146 -7.31 -15.49 8.25
C TYR A 146 -6.80 -16.71 7.48
N GLN A 147 -7.66 -17.72 7.36
CA GLN A 147 -7.41 -18.86 6.49
C GLN A 147 -8.14 -18.64 5.16
N PRO A 148 -7.43 -18.37 4.05
CA PRO A 148 -8.08 -18.06 2.77
C PRO A 148 -8.82 -19.23 2.16
N ILE A 149 -9.81 -18.90 1.33
CA ILE A 149 -10.48 -19.83 0.41
C ILE A 149 -9.88 -19.63 -0.98
N ASP A 150 -9.42 -20.72 -1.59
CA ASP A 150 -9.02 -20.73 -2.99
C ASP A 150 -10.23 -20.93 -3.88
N TYR A 151 -10.69 -19.86 -4.51
CA TYR A 151 -11.77 -19.91 -5.48
C TYR A 151 -11.21 -20.37 -6.83
N LEU A 152 -11.25 -21.68 -7.07
CA LEU A 152 -10.73 -22.30 -8.31
C LEU A 152 -11.56 -21.97 -9.56
N SER A 153 -12.78 -21.47 -9.38
CA SER A 153 -13.62 -20.95 -10.47
C SER A 153 -13.64 -19.43 -10.40
N TYR A 154 -13.35 -18.78 -11.53
CA TYR A 154 -13.42 -17.33 -11.65
C TYR A 154 -14.84 -16.80 -11.36
N GLU A 155 -15.88 -17.54 -11.76
CA GLU A 155 -17.27 -17.17 -11.47
C GLU A 155 -17.56 -17.17 -9.95
N ASN A 156 -17.07 -18.18 -9.23
CA ASN A 156 -17.25 -18.24 -7.78
C ASN A 156 -16.45 -17.15 -7.06
N PHE A 157 -15.25 -16.85 -7.56
CA PHE A 157 -14.46 -15.73 -7.09
C PHE A 157 -15.22 -14.40 -7.27
N GLN A 158 -15.79 -14.15 -8.45
CA GLN A 158 -16.58 -12.94 -8.72
C GLN A 158 -17.81 -12.83 -7.80
N LYS A 159 -18.52 -13.94 -7.54
CA LYS A 159 -19.63 -13.96 -6.57
C LYS A 159 -19.16 -13.55 -5.18
N GLU A 160 -17.98 -14.02 -4.76
CA GLU A 160 -17.40 -13.65 -3.47
C GLU A 160 -17.01 -12.17 -3.39
N LEU A 161 -16.42 -11.62 -4.46
CA LEU A 161 -16.12 -10.19 -4.55
C LEU A 161 -17.38 -9.35 -4.32
N VAL A 162 -18.50 -9.71 -4.96
CA VAL A 162 -19.79 -9.04 -4.80
C VAL A 162 -20.33 -9.21 -3.38
N ARG A 163 -20.34 -10.44 -2.85
CA ARG A 163 -20.84 -10.74 -1.49
C ARG A 163 -20.13 -9.89 -0.43
N THR A 164 -18.83 -9.67 -0.60
CA THR A 164 -17.95 -9.03 0.38
C THR A 164 -17.65 -7.57 0.08
N SER A 165 -18.20 -7.02 -1.00
CA SER A 165 -17.84 -5.67 -1.50
C SER A 165 -16.32 -5.49 -1.65
N ALA A 166 -15.61 -6.55 -2.04
CA ALA A 166 -14.17 -6.48 -2.29
C ALA A 166 -13.87 -5.61 -3.52
N PRO A 167 -12.65 -5.05 -3.62
CA PRO A 167 -12.17 -4.45 -4.86
C PRO A 167 -12.35 -5.42 -6.04
N ILE A 168 -13.04 -4.96 -7.09
CA ILE A 168 -13.29 -5.78 -8.29
C ILE A 168 -11.97 -5.97 -9.02
N LEU A 169 -11.69 -7.23 -9.35
CA LEU A 169 -10.47 -7.63 -10.03
C LEU A 169 -10.80 -8.49 -11.26
N GLU A 170 -10.52 -7.92 -12.43
CA GLU A 170 -10.63 -8.60 -13.70
C GLU A 170 -9.31 -9.28 -14.08
N VAL A 171 -9.41 -10.40 -14.81
CA VAL A 171 -8.21 -11.02 -15.40
C VAL A 171 -7.74 -10.11 -16.53
N PRO A 172 -6.47 -9.65 -16.53
CA PRO A 172 -5.97 -8.76 -17.56
C PRO A 172 -5.95 -9.44 -18.93
N GLY A 173 -5.98 -8.61 -19.97
CA GLY A 173 -5.55 -9.00 -21.31
C GLY A 173 -4.03 -9.19 -21.38
N ASN A 174 -3.53 -9.50 -22.58
CA ASN A 174 -2.09 -9.62 -22.86
C ASN A 174 -1.35 -10.63 -21.97
N LEU A 175 -2.03 -11.72 -21.58
CA LEU A 175 -1.40 -12.81 -20.84
C LEU A 175 -0.30 -13.49 -21.68
N PRO A 176 0.86 -13.84 -21.08
CA PRO A 176 1.84 -14.68 -21.74
C PRO A 176 1.21 -16.02 -22.17
N LYS A 177 1.76 -16.60 -23.23
CA LYS A 177 1.23 -17.85 -23.78
C LYS A 177 1.21 -18.95 -22.71
N GLY A 178 0.04 -19.55 -22.50
CA GLY A 178 -0.15 -20.64 -21.53
C GLY A 178 -0.47 -20.17 -20.11
N VAL A 179 -0.35 -18.87 -19.82
CA VAL A 179 -0.78 -18.30 -18.54
C VAL A 179 -2.30 -18.19 -18.50
N LYS A 180 -2.90 -18.69 -17.42
CA LYS A 180 -4.36 -18.69 -17.22
C LYS A 180 -4.73 -18.57 -15.74
N PHE A 181 -5.98 -18.21 -15.47
CA PHE A 181 -6.52 -18.19 -14.12
C PHE A 181 -6.29 -19.54 -13.42
N ALA A 182 -5.73 -19.49 -12.21
CA ALA A 182 -5.55 -20.63 -11.33
C ALA A 182 -6.60 -20.62 -10.22
N TYR A 183 -6.62 -19.54 -9.43
CA TYR A 183 -7.57 -19.33 -8.35
C TYR A 183 -7.58 -17.85 -7.91
N GLY A 184 -8.63 -17.46 -7.18
CA GLY A 184 -8.71 -16.14 -6.55
C GLY A 184 -8.89 -16.27 -5.04
N GLN A 185 -8.53 -15.22 -4.31
CA GLN A 185 -8.68 -15.10 -2.87
C GLN A 185 -9.24 -13.71 -2.50
N VAL A 186 -10.05 -13.67 -1.45
CA VAL A 186 -10.65 -12.44 -0.92
C VAL A 186 -10.27 -12.35 0.55
N PHE A 187 -9.76 -11.21 1.00
CA PHE A 187 -9.30 -11.08 2.38
C PHE A 187 -10.16 -10.12 3.19
N PRO A 188 -10.54 -10.52 4.41
CA PRO A 188 -11.46 -9.79 5.26
C PRO A 188 -10.82 -8.55 5.88
N PHE A 189 -11.61 -7.49 6.04
CA PHE A 189 -11.24 -6.37 6.90
C PHE A 189 -11.64 -6.69 8.36
N GLY A 190 -10.66 -6.92 9.23
CA GLY A 190 -10.90 -6.99 10.67
C GLY A 190 -11.18 -5.60 11.28
N PRO A 191 -11.75 -5.50 12.48
CA PRO A 191 -11.83 -4.24 13.21
C PRO A 191 -10.45 -3.58 13.31
N ALA A 192 -10.34 -2.32 12.88
CA ALA A 192 -9.10 -1.57 12.94
C ALA A 192 -9.02 -0.74 14.24
N PRO A 193 -7.81 -0.52 14.80
CA PRO A 193 -7.62 0.36 15.96
C PRO A 193 -7.84 1.85 15.61
N SER A 194 -7.88 2.17 14.32
CA SER A 194 -8.14 3.50 13.78
C SER A 194 -9.48 3.56 13.04
N GLY A 195 -10.04 4.78 12.90
CA GLY A 195 -11.36 4.99 12.31
C GLY A 195 -12.49 4.89 13.35
N GLU A 196 -13.40 5.87 13.35
CA GLU A 196 -14.34 6.07 14.45
C GLU A 196 -15.29 4.88 14.69
N LYS A 197 -15.78 4.24 13.63
CA LYS A 197 -16.69 3.08 13.73
C LYS A 197 -15.98 1.77 14.04
N ASP A 198 -14.79 1.57 13.49
CA ASP A 198 -14.06 0.29 13.66
C ASP A 198 -13.30 0.25 14.99
N ARG A 199 -12.89 1.41 15.51
CA ARG A 199 -12.24 1.54 16.82
C ARG A 199 -13.12 1.04 17.97
N VAL A 200 -14.43 1.29 17.95
CA VAL A 200 -15.33 0.80 19.00
C VAL A 200 -15.31 -0.73 19.04
N LYS A 201 -15.47 -1.38 17.88
CA LYS A 201 -15.43 -2.84 17.77
C LYS A 201 -14.07 -3.42 18.16
N TYR A 202 -12.99 -2.73 17.80
CA TYR A 202 -11.64 -3.12 18.18
C TYR A 202 -11.46 -3.09 19.70
N VAL A 203 -11.84 -2.00 20.36
CA VAL A 203 -11.71 -1.84 21.82
C VAL A 203 -12.56 -2.86 22.58
N GLU A 204 -13.78 -3.14 22.11
CA GLU A 204 -14.61 -4.18 22.71
C GLU A 204 -13.99 -5.58 22.60
N LEU A 205 -13.43 -5.90 21.43
CA LEU A 205 -12.73 -7.16 21.18
C LEU A 205 -11.45 -7.29 22.02
N GLU A 206 -10.68 -6.20 22.12
CA GLU A 206 -9.51 -6.09 22.97
C GLU A 206 -9.86 -6.37 24.43
N GLN A 207 -10.89 -5.69 24.94
CA GLN A 207 -11.33 -5.87 26.31
C GLN A 207 -11.79 -7.32 26.59
N ARG A 208 -12.53 -7.95 25.66
CA ARG A 208 -12.96 -9.35 25.82
C ARG A 208 -11.77 -10.30 25.92
N LEU A 209 -10.86 -10.27 24.94
CA LEU A 209 -9.71 -11.17 24.88
C LEU A 209 -8.74 -10.95 26.05
N MET A 210 -8.51 -9.71 26.45
CA MET A 210 -7.66 -9.41 27.62
C MET A 210 -8.32 -9.81 28.94
N ASN A 211 -9.64 -9.65 29.09
CA ASN A 211 -10.36 -10.10 30.29
C ASN A 211 -10.34 -11.63 30.41
N GLU A 212 -10.53 -12.34 29.31
CA GLU A 212 -10.38 -13.79 29.24
C GLU A 212 -8.96 -14.21 29.67
N ALA A 213 -7.95 -13.54 29.11
CA ALA A 213 -6.55 -13.79 29.43
C ALA A 213 -6.19 -13.53 30.90
N ASN A 214 -6.76 -12.50 31.50
CA ASN A 214 -6.53 -12.14 32.90
C ASN A 214 -7.30 -13.04 33.87
N SER A 215 -8.45 -13.57 33.47
CA SER A 215 -9.27 -14.46 34.29
C SER A 215 -8.86 -15.93 34.17
N SER A 216 -8.09 -16.27 33.14
CA SER A 216 -7.64 -17.64 32.90
C SER A 216 -6.70 -18.15 34.00
N LYS A 217 -6.98 -19.37 34.46
CA LYS A 217 -6.16 -20.13 35.42
C LYS A 217 -5.31 -21.22 34.75
N SER A 218 -5.47 -21.43 33.44
CA SER A 218 -4.87 -22.57 32.72
C SER A 218 -3.38 -22.40 32.39
N GLY A 219 -2.78 -21.24 32.70
CA GLY A 219 -1.41 -20.93 32.28
C GLY A 219 -1.27 -20.73 30.76
N ASP A 220 -2.39 -20.79 30.02
CA ASP A 220 -2.41 -20.52 28.59
C ASP A 220 -2.00 -19.09 28.29
N LYS A 221 -1.27 -18.93 27.19
CA LYS A 221 -0.78 -17.64 26.70
C LYS A 221 -1.52 -17.16 25.47
N LEU A 222 -2.31 -18.01 24.81
CA LEU A 222 -2.97 -17.69 23.55
C LEU A 222 -4.49 -17.71 23.74
N PHE A 223 -5.14 -16.59 23.45
CA PHE A 223 -6.59 -16.40 23.56
C PHE A 223 -7.13 -16.00 22.19
N VAL A 224 -8.11 -16.73 21.67
CA VAL A 224 -8.54 -16.66 20.27
C VAL A 224 -10.06 -16.54 20.19
N GLU A 225 -10.55 -15.54 19.45
CA GLU A 225 -11.97 -15.34 19.17
C GLU A 225 -12.18 -15.40 17.64
N LYS A 226 -13.04 -16.30 17.17
CA LYS A 226 -13.45 -16.33 15.76
C LYS A 226 -14.40 -15.17 15.48
N LEU A 227 -14.21 -14.52 14.34
CA LEU A 227 -14.96 -13.34 13.95
C LEU A 227 -15.78 -13.60 12.69
N ASP A 228 -17.02 -13.16 12.72
CA ASP A 228 -17.83 -13.02 11.52
C ASP A 228 -17.36 -11.81 10.71
N TRP A 229 -17.34 -11.95 9.39
CA TRP A 229 -16.96 -10.88 8.48
C TRP A 229 -17.80 -10.90 7.20
N SER A 230 -18.05 -9.71 6.68
CA SER A 230 -18.86 -9.49 5.48
C SER A 230 -18.24 -8.44 4.53
N LYS A 231 -17.10 -7.87 4.91
CA LYS A 231 -16.39 -6.87 4.10
C LYS A 231 -14.95 -7.29 3.88
N ALA A 232 -14.49 -7.10 2.65
CA ALA A 232 -13.11 -7.35 2.26
C ALA A 232 -12.34 -6.05 2.08
N PHE A 233 -11.02 -6.10 2.32
CA PHE A 233 -10.12 -4.96 2.09
C PHE A 233 -9.34 -5.06 0.80
N ASN A 234 -9.05 -6.29 0.37
CA ASN A 234 -8.41 -6.57 -0.89
C ASN A 234 -8.90 -7.90 -1.48
N SER A 235 -8.53 -8.11 -2.73
CA SER A 235 -8.70 -9.35 -3.45
C SER A 235 -7.42 -9.65 -4.25
N ILE A 236 -7.16 -10.94 -4.49
CA ILE A 236 -6.01 -11.40 -5.26
C ILE A 236 -6.46 -12.43 -6.29
N VAL A 237 -5.96 -12.30 -7.52
CA VAL A 237 -6.04 -13.31 -8.57
C VAL A 237 -4.66 -13.91 -8.77
N TYR A 238 -4.58 -15.24 -8.79
CA TYR A 238 -3.38 -15.99 -9.12
C TYR A 238 -3.52 -16.63 -10.50
N LEU A 239 -2.51 -16.43 -11.34
CA LEU A 239 -2.41 -17.02 -12.66
C LEU A 239 -1.30 -18.07 -12.69
N SER A 240 -1.54 -19.16 -13.40
CA SER A 240 -0.61 -20.27 -13.57
C SER A 240 -0.06 -20.34 -14.98
N ASP A 241 1.24 -20.62 -15.09
CA ASP A 241 1.93 -20.97 -16.35
C ASP A 241 1.90 -22.50 -16.64
N GLY A 242 1.18 -23.27 -15.83
CA GLY A 242 1.13 -24.74 -15.87
C GLY A 242 2.20 -25.44 -15.03
N LYS A 243 3.20 -24.72 -14.49
CA LYS A 243 4.22 -25.24 -13.57
C LYS A 243 4.06 -24.68 -12.16
N SER A 244 3.85 -23.37 -12.07
CA SER A 244 3.53 -22.65 -10.83
C SER A 244 2.07 -22.21 -10.85
N SER A 245 1.34 -22.43 -9.76
CA SER A 245 -0.05 -21.95 -9.62
C SER A 245 -0.12 -20.44 -9.32
N THR A 246 1.01 -19.82 -9.01
CA THR A 246 1.16 -18.41 -8.65
C THR A 246 2.21 -17.74 -9.53
N ALA A 247 2.29 -18.11 -10.81
CA ALA A 247 3.27 -17.55 -11.74
C ALA A 247 3.15 -16.02 -11.86
N VAL A 248 1.90 -15.53 -11.79
CA VAL A 248 1.57 -14.10 -11.65
C VAL A 248 0.55 -13.94 -10.54
N SER A 249 0.72 -12.93 -9.70
CA SER A 249 -0.25 -12.52 -8.68
C SER A 249 -0.73 -11.11 -9.00
N ILE A 250 -2.03 -10.90 -8.96
CA ILE A 250 -2.65 -9.60 -9.20
C ILE A 250 -3.47 -9.24 -7.97
N MET A 251 -3.18 -8.11 -7.34
CA MET A 251 -3.86 -7.64 -6.15
C MET A 251 -4.62 -6.36 -6.46
N ALA A 252 -5.83 -6.24 -5.90
CA ALA A 252 -6.58 -4.99 -5.82
C ALA A 252 -6.94 -4.72 -4.36
N ALA A 253 -6.54 -3.57 -3.82
CA ALA A 253 -6.78 -3.18 -2.44
C ALA A 253 -7.38 -1.77 -2.37
N TYR A 254 -8.34 -1.54 -1.46
CA TYR A 254 -8.81 -0.18 -1.20
C TYR A 254 -7.66 0.66 -0.65
N GLY A 255 -7.36 1.79 -1.30
CA GLY A 255 -6.19 2.59 -1.01
C GLY A 255 -6.48 3.80 -0.14
N GLN A 256 -5.73 3.95 0.96
CA GLN A 256 -5.11 5.24 1.31
C GLN A 256 -3.68 4.96 1.78
N GLY A 257 -2.67 5.54 1.12
CA GLY A 257 -1.27 5.49 1.55
C GLY A 257 -0.56 4.14 1.37
N ALA A 258 -0.83 3.40 0.29
CA ALA A 258 -0.17 2.12 0.02
C ALA A 258 1.36 2.30 -0.11
N SER A 259 2.11 1.37 0.47
CA SER A 259 3.57 1.40 0.48
C SER A 259 4.11 0.11 -0.12
N LEU A 260 4.90 0.24 -1.19
CA LEU A 260 5.62 -0.85 -1.82
C LEU A 260 7.01 -0.93 -1.18
N THR A 261 7.22 -1.97 -0.38
CA THR A 261 8.56 -2.24 0.16
C THR A 261 9.42 -2.81 -0.97
N LYS A 262 10.51 -2.12 -1.29
CA LYS A 262 11.52 -2.60 -2.25
C LYS A 262 12.71 -3.15 -1.48
N SER A 263 13.28 -4.28 -1.92
CA SER A 263 14.56 -4.74 -1.34
C SER A 263 15.66 -3.68 -1.55
N LEU A 264 16.77 -3.82 -0.82
CA LEU A 264 17.87 -2.86 -0.90
C LEU A 264 18.49 -2.79 -2.31
N ASP A 265 18.48 -3.91 -3.03
CA ASP A 265 19.06 -4.04 -4.37
C ASP A 265 18.02 -3.88 -5.49
N ALA A 266 16.73 -3.77 -5.15
CA ALA A 266 15.67 -3.55 -6.12
C ALA A 266 15.76 -2.16 -6.76
N SER A 267 15.53 -2.14 -8.07
CA SER A 267 15.39 -0.90 -8.83
C SER A 267 13.91 -0.55 -9.00
N SER A 268 13.61 0.75 -9.02
CA SER A 268 12.24 1.23 -9.21
C SER A 268 12.23 2.48 -10.09
N GLU A 269 11.23 2.61 -10.95
CA GLU A 269 11.04 3.77 -11.80
C GLU A 269 9.55 4.10 -11.96
N LYS A 270 9.25 5.37 -12.25
CA LYS A 270 7.90 5.75 -12.68
C LYS A 270 7.72 5.37 -14.14
N VAL A 271 6.58 4.78 -14.45
CA VAL A 271 6.18 4.44 -15.81
C VAL A 271 4.77 4.97 -16.08
N GLN A 272 4.46 5.21 -17.35
CA GLN A 272 3.14 5.66 -17.79
C GLN A 272 2.35 4.45 -18.29
N LEU A 273 1.13 4.26 -17.79
CA LEU A 273 0.16 3.28 -18.28
C LEU A 273 -1.04 4.01 -18.87
N LYS A 274 -1.12 4.13 -20.19
CA LYS A 274 -2.07 5.05 -20.86
C LYS A 274 -2.06 6.44 -20.21
N HIS A 275 -3.12 6.82 -19.49
CA HIS A 275 -3.29 8.12 -18.82
C HIS A 275 -3.01 8.06 -17.29
N VAL A 276 -2.53 6.93 -16.75
CA VAL A 276 -2.28 6.70 -15.33
C VAL A 276 -0.77 6.55 -15.05
N GLU A 277 -0.27 7.23 -14.02
CA GLU A 277 1.10 6.98 -13.51
C GLU A 277 1.16 5.66 -12.73
N ALA A 278 2.25 4.93 -12.90
CA ALA A 278 2.53 3.68 -12.20
C ALA A 278 3.98 3.62 -11.71
N ILE A 279 4.23 2.72 -10.77
CA ILE A 279 5.58 2.39 -10.28
C ILE A 279 5.91 1.00 -10.80
N TYR A 280 6.98 0.89 -11.59
CA TYR A 280 7.62 -0.37 -11.93
C TYR A 280 8.73 -0.65 -10.92
N LEU A 281 8.83 -1.89 -10.47
CA LEU A 281 9.87 -2.37 -9.57
C LEU A 281 10.44 -3.66 -10.15
N HIS A 282 11.77 -3.72 -10.25
CA HIS A 282 12.51 -4.91 -10.62
C HIS A 282 13.36 -5.38 -9.44
N ASP A 283 13.12 -6.62 -9.03
CA ASP A 283 13.85 -7.32 -7.99
C ASP A 283 14.36 -8.67 -8.52
N GLU A 284 15.66 -8.93 -8.40
CA GLU A 284 16.25 -10.20 -8.85
C GLU A 284 15.79 -11.40 -8.01
N ALA A 285 15.43 -11.18 -6.74
CA ALA A 285 14.96 -12.21 -5.82
C ALA A 285 13.43 -12.36 -5.86
N ASP A 286 12.71 -11.25 -5.79
CA ASP A 286 11.24 -11.25 -5.64
C ASP A 286 10.48 -11.08 -6.97
N GLY A 287 11.18 -10.80 -8.07
CA GLY A 287 10.62 -10.65 -9.40
C GLY A 287 10.17 -9.23 -9.74
N ASP A 288 9.53 -9.10 -10.90
CA ASP A 288 9.06 -7.81 -11.41
C ASP A 288 7.66 -7.50 -10.89
N SER A 289 7.40 -6.24 -10.57
CA SER A 289 6.05 -5.77 -10.25
C SER A 289 5.74 -4.41 -10.84
N ILE A 290 4.46 -4.18 -11.06
CA ILE A 290 3.93 -2.87 -11.46
C ILE A 290 2.69 -2.53 -10.64
N SER A 291 2.65 -1.31 -10.12
CA SER A 291 1.54 -0.85 -9.27
C SER A 291 1.05 0.53 -9.67
N TRP A 292 -0.26 0.72 -9.65
CA TRP A 292 -0.91 1.99 -9.97
C TRP A 292 -2.12 2.23 -9.08
N TYR A 293 -2.60 3.47 -9.07
CA TYR A 293 -3.76 3.87 -8.31
C TYR A 293 -4.90 4.29 -9.25
N ASP A 294 -6.05 3.64 -9.10
CA ASP A 294 -7.30 4.06 -9.72
C ASP A 294 -8.05 5.04 -8.80
N SER A 295 -8.01 6.31 -9.19
CA SER A 295 -8.69 7.38 -8.46
C SER A 295 -10.21 7.34 -8.52
N LYS A 296 -10.81 6.71 -9.54
CA LYS A 296 -12.28 6.60 -9.67
C LYS A 296 -12.82 5.64 -8.61
N GLN A 297 -12.12 4.53 -8.38
CA GLN A 297 -12.54 3.49 -7.45
C GLN A 297 -11.83 3.55 -6.09
N ASN A 298 -10.82 4.40 -5.95
CA ASN A 298 -9.93 4.44 -4.79
C ASN A 298 -9.25 3.08 -4.51
N ILE A 299 -8.74 2.45 -5.57
CA ILE A 299 -8.11 1.12 -5.53
C ILE A 299 -6.63 1.25 -5.94
N VAL A 300 -5.75 0.58 -5.20
CA VAL A 300 -4.39 0.32 -5.63
C VAL A 300 -4.34 -1.07 -6.24
N TYR A 301 -3.85 -1.15 -7.47
CA TYR A 301 -3.61 -2.39 -8.17
C TYR A 301 -2.11 -2.69 -8.18
N THR A 302 -1.77 -3.97 -8.05
CA THR A 302 -0.38 -4.46 -8.14
C THR A 302 -0.37 -5.77 -8.91
N ILE A 303 0.44 -5.86 -9.97
CA ILE A 303 0.77 -7.12 -10.64
C ILE A 303 2.19 -7.51 -10.22
N MET A 304 2.39 -8.75 -9.79
CA MET A 304 3.70 -9.34 -9.42
C MET A 304 3.96 -10.57 -10.28
N VAL A 305 5.16 -10.65 -10.85
CA VAL A 305 5.63 -11.77 -11.66
C VAL A 305 6.57 -12.61 -10.83
N ASN A 306 6.09 -13.75 -10.34
CA ASN A 306 6.83 -14.59 -9.39
C ASN A 306 7.71 -15.65 -10.06
N VAL A 307 7.78 -15.65 -11.40
CA VAL A 307 8.60 -16.59 -12.19
C VAL A 307 9.55 -15.79 -13.06
N LYS A 308 10.86 -15.93 -12.79
CA LYS A 308 11.91 -15.23 -13.52
C LYS A 308 11.84 -15.52 -15.02
N GLY A 309 11.85 -14.46 -15.82
CA GLY A 309 11.84 -14.55 -17.28
C GLY A 309 10.49 -14.96 -17.88
N LEU A 310 9.40 -15.02 -17.10
CA LEU A 310 8.07 -15.33 -17.62
C LEU A 310 7.58 -14.29 -18.63
N MET A 311 7.90 -13.01 -18.40
CA MET A 311 7.54 -11.91 -19.29
C MET A 311 8.56 -10.77 -19.16
N THR A 312 8.64 -9.91 -20.18
CA THR A 312 9.48 -8.71 -20.14
C THR A 312 8.77 -7.56 -19.44
N LYS A 313 9.51 -6.49 -19.08
CA LYS A 313 8.92 -5.22 -18.59
C LYS A 313 7.82 -4.70 -19.52
N ASN A 314 8.02 -4.74 -20.84
CA ASN A 314 7.05 -4.25 -21.81
C ASN A 314 5.78 -5.10 -21.83
N ASP A 315 5.92 -6.43 -21.70
CA ASP A 315 4.77 -7.33 -21.60
C ASP A 315 3.98 -7.07 -20.31
N LEU A 316 4.68 -6.84 -19.18
CA LEU A 316 4.06 -6.50 -17.90
C LEU A 316 3.32 -5.16 -17.96
N GLN A 317 3.92 -4.15 -18.62
CA GLN A 317 3.25 -2.88 -18.88
C GLN A 317 1.99 -3.07 -19.74
N ALA A 318 2.08 -3.81 -20.84
CA ALA A 318 0.92 -4.09 -21.71
C ALA A 318 -0.19 -4.86 -20.97
N MET A 319 0.18 -5.77 -20.07
CA MET A 319 -0.78 -6.45 -19.19
C MET A 319 -1.47 -5.45 -18.24
N ALA A 320 -0.71 -4.58 -17.58
CA ALA A 320 -1.26 -3.55 -16.68
C ALA A 320 -2.16 -2.55 -17.43
N GLU A 321 -1.75 -2.09 -18.61
CA GLU A 321 -2.55 -1.17 -19.45
C GLU A 321 -3.90 -1.75 -19.85
N SER A 322 -3.98 -3.08 -20.01
CA SER A 322 -5.24 -3.75 -20.34
C SER A 322 -6.29 -3.65 -19.23
N MET A 323 -5.87 -3.37 -17.99
CA MET A 323 -6.73 -3.17 -16.82
C MET A 323 -7.11 -1.70 -16.59
N ILE A 324 -6.51 -0.77 -17.35
CA ILE A 324 -6.85 0.66 -17.26
C ILE A 324 -8.11 0.92 -18.10
N ILE A 325 -9.20 1.25 -17.41
CA ILE A 325 -10.48 1.64 -18.01
C ILE A 325 -10.50 3.15 -18.25
N ASP A 326 -10.81 3.58 -19.47
CA ASP A 326 -10.93 4.98 -19.86
C ASP A 326 -12.11 5.71 -19.17
#